data_AF-A0A934QGL3-F1
#
_entry.id   AF-A0A934QGL3-F1
#
_cell.length_a   1.000
_cell.length_b   1.000
_cell.length_c   1.000
_cell.angle_alpha   90.00
_cell.angle_beta   90.00
_cell.angle_gamma   90.00
#
_symmetry.space_group_name_H-M   'P 1'
#
loop_
_entity.id
_entity.type
_entity.pdbx_description
1 polymer ?
#
loop_
_entity_poly.entity_id
_entity_poly.type
_entity_poly.pdbx_seq_one_letter_code
_entity_poly.pdbx_strand_id
1 'polypeptide(L)'
;MDVGVKDSEWLTNLLAKHNNLTGEAKSIIRNALDQKGVEYIEVDGRTKTLNSATEKIKRKGYSSPEKQLTDLTGIRIVTFFEFQIDQISQTIKEYFEVDEYNSLDRTDMLGDDRVGYRSVHFVCTLGEGRDHLPEYRGLCGLKFEVQVRTVLQHAWAELQHDRAYKFSGELPGHLKRELNLYAGMLEIVDGAFSKIALEVDQYKNNIDLREDSNLQTEDINSISVERYISDKISKLVSIDYDEIGPQPIKELKYFGCHKISDLDHIFNEEFFRIIAKHVKEDNFTGILRTAMMLYDIDRYFQIFGGSWHGADLETYAALKDKWGEEKMKKYFDESSVDSFDYIGADESDEITEIIDLHKSVIDKAKSQV
;
A
#
# COMPACT_ATOMS: atom_id res chain seq x y z
N MET A 1 -48.65 -4.01 -21.75
CA MET A 1 -48.23 -3.26 -22.95
C MET A 1 -46.95 -3.90 -23.45
N ASP A 2 -47.02 -4.41 -24.67
CA ASP A 2 -45.90 -5.03 -25.37
C ASP A 2 -44.83 -3.95 -25.59
N VAL A 3 -43.60 -4.22 -25.17
CA VAL A 3 -42.47 -3.30 -25.37
C VAL A 3 -42.17 -3.37 -26.86
N GLY A 4 -42.66 -2.41 -27.64
CA GLY A 4 -42.60 -2.45 -29.09
C GLY A 4 -41.16 -2.47 -29.60
N VAL A 5 -40.95 -2.93 -30.83
CA VAL A 5 -39.62 -3.04 -31.47
C VAL A 5 -38.81 -1.73 -31.40
N LYS A 6 -39.48 -0.56 -31.43
CA LYS A 6 -38.86 0.77 -31.25
C LYS A 6 -38.28 0.99 -29.85
N ASP A 7 -38.88 0.42 -28.82
CA ASP A 7 -38.43 0.52 -27.42
C ASP A 7 -37.16 -0.29 -27.15
N SER A 8 -36.88 -1.30 -27.97
CA SER A 8 -35.67 -2.13 -27.86
C SER A 8 -34.46 -1.50 -28.56
N GLU A 9 -34.67 -0.87 -29.73
CA GLU A 9 -33.60 -0.29 -30.53
C GLU A 9 -32.99 0.97 -29.90
N TRP A 10 -33.81 1.88 -29.34
CA TRP A 10 -33.29 3.06 -28.65
C TRP A 10 -32.46 2.65 -27.41
N LEU A 11 -32.94 1.66 -26.64
CA LEU A 11 -32.28 1.22 -25.42
C LEU A 11 -30.97 0.52 -25.74
N THR A 12 -30.93 -0.27 -26.82
CA THR A 12 -29.70 -0.90 -27.33
C THR A 12 -28.67 0.15 -27.73
N ASN A 13 -29.07 1.17 -28.49
CA ASN A 13 -28.18 2.27 -28.88
C ASN A 13 -27.70 3.10 -27.67
N LEU A 14 -28.57 3.32 -26.69
CA LEU A 14 -28.20 4.00 -25.45
C LEU A 14 -27.19 3.17 -24.64
N LEU A 15 -27.41 1.85 -24.50
CA LEU A 15 -26.50 0.94 -23.80
C LEU A 15 -25.12 0.90 -24.46
N ALA A 16 -25.02 0.99 -25.79
CA ALA A 16 -23.74 1.08 -26.48
C ALA A 16 -22.96 2.34 -26.06
N LYS A 17 -23.63 3.50 -25.95
CA LYS A 17 -23.00 4.73 -25.44
C LYS A 17 -22.59 4.61 -23.97
N HIS A 18 -23.46 4.02 -23.14
CA HIS A 18 -23.13 3.76 -21.74
C HIS A 18 -21.97 2.79 -21.58
N ASN A 19 -21.78 1.84 -22.50
CA ASN A 19 -20.62 0.97 -22.49
C ASN A 19 -19.31 1.72 -22.68
N ASN A 20 -19.29 2.68 -23.60
CA ASN A 20 -18.14 3.57 -23.77
C ASN A 20 -17.95 4.47 -22.54
N LEU A 21 -19.03 5.08 -22.05
CA LEU A 21 -19.01 5.90 -20.83
C LEU A 21 -18.44 5.14 -19.62
N THR A 22 -18.78 3.85 -19.46
CA THR A 22 -18.24 3.00 -18.39
C THR A 22 -16.71 2.90 -18.47
N GLY A 23 -16.16 2.68 -19.66
CA GLY A 23 -14.71 2.63 -19.88
C GLY A 23 -14.03 3.97 -19.57
N GLU A 24 -14.59 5.07 -20.09
CA GLU A 24 -14.03 6.40 -19.92
C GLU A 24 -14.10 6.88 -18.46
N ALA A 25 -15.25 6.75 -17.80
CA ALA A 25 -15.42 7.15 -16.41
C ALA A 25 -14.47 6.36 -15.48
N LYS A 26 -14.33 5.04 -15.71
CA LYS A 26 -13.39 4.18 -14.98
C LYS A 26 -11.94 4.64 -15.16
N SER A 27 -11.55 4.99 -16.39
CA SER A 27 -10.20 5.49 -16.70
C SER A 27 -9.93 6.84 -16.01
N ILE A 28 -10.85 7.79 -16.12
CA ILE A 28 -10.74 9.11 -15.47
C ILE A 28 -10.60 8.96 -13.96
N ILE A 29 -11.44 8.13 -13.33
CA ILE A 29 -11.42 7.91 -11.88
C ILE A 29 -10.07 7.35 -11.43
N ARG A 30 -9.57 6.30 -12.08
CA ARG A 30 -8.27 5.70 -11.72
C ARG A 30 -7.15 6.71 -11.83
N ASN A 31 -7.03 7.39 -12.96
CA ASN A 31 -5.99 8.40 -13.17
C ASN A 31 -6.07 9.54 -12.15
N ALA A 32 -7.29 9.97 -11.78
CA ALA A 32 -7.50 11.02 -10.78
C ALA A 32 -7.08 10.59 -9.37
N LEU A 33 -7.41 9.35 -8.97
CA LEU A 33 -7.02 8.79 -7.68
C LEU A 33 -5.50 8.57 -7.61
N ASP A 34 -4.91 7.98 -8.66
CA ASP A 34 -3.47 7.72 -8.75
C ASP A 34 -2.68 9.04 -8.71
N GLN A 35 -3.11 10.07 -9.45
CA GLN A 35 -2.47 11.39 -9.45
C GLN A 35 -2.47 12.05 -8.07
N LYS A 36 -3.49 11.78 -7.26
CA LYS A 36 -3.61 12.32 -5.90
C LYS A 36 -2.99 11.43 -4.83
N GLY A 37 -2.47 10.27 -5.19
CA GLY A 37 -1.96 9.28 -4.23
C GLY A 37 -3.05 8.73 -3.30
N VAL A 38 -4.30 8.70 -3.75
CA VAL A 38 -5.41 8.13 -2.97
C VAL A 38 -5.47 6.64 -3.25
N GLU A 39 -5.16 5.83 -2.23
CA GLU A 39 -5.18 4.38 -2.34
C GLU A 39 -6.60 3.81 -2.46
N TYR A 40 -6.74 2.77 -3.28
CA TYR A 40 -7.96 1.99 -3.45
C TYR A 40 -7.59 0.54 -3.72
N ILE A 41 -8.51 -0.38 -3.41
CA ILE A 41 -8.37 -1.80 -3.72
C ILE A 41 -8.74 -2.04 -5.18
N GLU A 42 -9.90 -1.50 -5.57
CA GLU A 42 -10.44 -1.74 -6.90
C GLU A 42 -11.31 -0.57 -7.36
N VAL A 43 -11.13 -0.18 -8.63
CA VAL A 43 -12.14 0.59 -9.37
C VAL A 43 -12.67 -0.33 -10.47
N ASP A 44 -13.93 -0.70 -10.38
CA ASP A 44 -14.61 -1.50 -11.40
C ASP A 44 -15.80 -0.75 -12.02
N GLY A 45 -16.18 -1.13 -13.23
CA GLY A 45 -17.22 -0.47 -14.00
C GLY A 45 -18.05 -1.49 -14.75
N ARG A 46 -19.39 -1.36 -14.66
CA ARG A 46 -20.33 -2.21 -15.38
C ARG A 46 -21.39 -1.39 -16.08
N THR A 47 -21.72 -1.85 -17.28
CA THR A 47 -22.91 -1.41 -18.01
C THR A 47 -24.02 -2.43 -17.80
N LYS A 48 -25.23 -1.95 -17.48
CA LYS A 48 -26.38 -2.82 -17.25
C LYS A 48 -26.76 -3.58 -18.53
N THR A 49 -27.19 -4.83 -18.39
CA THR A 49 -27.68 -5.61 -19.54
C THR A 49 -29.04 -5.11 -20.01
N LEU A 50 -29.38 -5.35 -21.28
CA LEU A 50 -30.68 -5.00 -21.86
C LEU A 50 -31.85 -5.58 -21.05
N ASN A 51 -31.74 -6.83 -20.61
CA ASN A 51 -32.76 -7.50 -19.80
C ASN A 51 -32.95 -6.77 -18.46
N SER A 52 -31.86 -6.54 -17.71
CA SER A 52 -31.93 -5.86 -16.41
C SER A 52 -32.39 -4.40 -16.51
N ALA A 53 -32.05 -3.71 -17.59
CA ALA A 53 -32.55 -2.36 -17.87
C ALA A 53 -34.06 -2.39 -18.13
N THR A 54 -34.53 -3.29 -18.99
CA THR A 54 -35.95 -3.46 -19.33
C THR A 54 -36.78 -3.83 -18.11
N GLU A 55 -36.31 -4.77 -17.29
CA GLU A 55 -36.95 -5.13 -16.02
C GLU A 55 -37.03 -3.96 -15.06
N LYS A 56 -35.97 -3.15 -14.95
CA LYS A 56 -35.97 -1.96 -14.11
C LYS A 56 -37.01 -0.93 -14.57
N ILE A 57 -37.10 -0.67 -15.87
CA ILE A 57 -38.10 0.24 -16.46
C ILE A 57 -39.51 -0.22 -16.10
N LYS A 58 -39.82 -1.50 -16.33
CA LYS A 58 -41.13 -2.08 -16.00
C LYS A 58 -41.43 -2.01 -14.51
N ARG A 59 -40.48 -2.39 -13.66
CA ARG A 59 -40.64 -2.42 -12.19
C ARG A 59 -40.83 -1.02 -11.60
N LYS A 60 -40.16 -0.01 -12.13
CA LYS A 60 -40.23 1.37 -11.63
C LYS A 60 -41.32 2.21 -12.30
N GLY A 61 -41.93 1.71 -13.38
CA GLY A 61 -43.01 2.38 -14.08
C GLY A 61 -42.60 3.74 -14.66
N TYR A 62 -41.38 3.84 -15.18
CA TYR A 62 -40.86 5.10 -15.72
C TYR A 62 -41.68 5.57 -16.92
N SER A 63 -42.15 6.82 -16.85
CA SER A 63 -42.88 7.49 -17.93
C SER A 63 -41.95 8.05 -18.99
N SER A 64 -40.70 8.36 -18.63
CA SER A 64 -39.63 8.81 -19.53
C SER A 64 -38.31 8.12 -19.17
N PRO A 65 -38.16 6.82 -19.50
CA PRO A 65 -36.98 6.02 -19.17
C PRO A 65 -35.66 6.68 -19.57
N GLU A 66 -35.63 7.37 -20.71
CA GLU A 66 -34.47 8.06 -21.27
C GLU A 66 -33.92 9.18 -20.37
N LYS A 67 -34.76 9.77 -19.50
CA LYS A 67 -34.35 10.78 -18.52
C LYS A 67 -34.23 10.23 -17.10
N GLN A 68 -34.95 9.15 -16.80
CA GLN A 68 -35.09 8.61 -15.44
C GLN A 68 -34.11 7.48 -15.12
N LEU A 69 -33.48 6.87 -16.12
CA LEU A 69 -32.45 5.86 -15.94
C LEU A 69 -31.09 6.52 -15.67
N THR A 70 -30.68 6.51 -14.40
CA THR A 70 -29.41 7.11 -13.95
C THR A 70 -28.29 6.09 -13.71
N ASP A 71 -28.60 4.79 -13.67
CA ASP A 71 -27.70 3.69 -13.28
C ASP A 71 -27.48 2.66 -14.39
N LEU A 72 -27.50 3.10 -15.66
CA LEU A 72 -27.13 2.24 -16.78
C LEU A 72 -25.62 1.97 -16.80
N THR A 73 -24.83 2.99 -16.47
CA THR A 73 -23.42 2.86 -16.10
C THR A 73 -23.31 2.93 -14.59
N GLY A 74 -22.64 1.95 -14.00
CA GLY A 74 -22.30 1.93 -12.58
C GLY A 74 -20.80 1.70 -12.40
N ILE A 75 -20.14 2.62 -11.70
CA ILE A 75 -18.76 2.50 -11.26
C ILE A 75 -18.77 2.15 -9.77
N ARG A 76 -17.91 1.21 -9.38
CA ARG A 76 -17.70 0.80 -7.99
C ARG A 76 -16.25 1.03 -7.62
N ILE A 77 -16.05 1.74 -6.52
CA ILE A 77 -14.73 1.99 -5.94
C ILE A 77 -14.73 1.30 -4.56
N VAL A 78 -13.80 0.37 -4.39
CA VAL A 78 -13.58 -0.34 -3.13
C VAL A 78 -12.26 0.14 -2.53
N THR A 79 -12.28 0.53 -1.27
CA THR A 79 -11.11 1.01 -0.52
C THR A 79 -10.95 0.24 0.81
N PHE A 80 -9.83 0.40 1.50
CA PHE A 80 -9.60 -0.32 2.76
C PHE A 80 -10.31 0.36 3.93
N PHE A 81 -10.20 1.68 4.03
CA PHE A 81 -10.59 2.44 5.20
C PHE A 81 -11.69 3.47 4.90
N GLU A 82 -12.44 3.82 5.94
CA GLU A 82 -13.55 4.77 5.85
C GLU A 82 -13.05 6.19 5.52
N PHE A 83 -11.92 6.63 6.08
CA PHE A 83 -11.37 7.97 5.78
C PHE A 83 -11.01 8.15 4.30
N GLN A 84 -10.72 7.06 3.59
CA GLN A 84 -10.42 7.09 2.14
C GLN A 84 -11.70 7.33 1.33
N ILE A 85 -12.89 6.98 1.85
CA ILE A 85 -14.18 7.30 1.21
C ILE A 85 -14.32 8.80 1.05
N ASP A 86 -13.93 9.60 2.05
CA ASP A 86 -13.99 11.07 1.97
C ASP A 86 -13.03 11.62 0.91
N GLN A 87 -11.79 11.10 0.87
CA GLN A 87 -10.78 11.49 -0.12
C GLN A 87 -11.25 11.16 -1.57
N ILE A 88 -11.83 9.98 -1.76
CA ILE A 88 -12.40 9.55 -3.04
C ILE A 88 -13.60 10.43 -3.38
N SER A 89 -14.51 10.66 -2.44
CA SER A 89 -15.71 11.49 -2.62
C SER A 89 -15.37 12.90 -3.06
N GLN A 90 -14.37 13.50 -2.44
CA GLN A 90 -13.85 14.81 -2.83
C GLN A 90 -13.27 14.78 -4.25
N THR A 91 -12.53 13.72 -4.60
CA THR A 91 -11.99 13.55 -5.95
C THR A 91 -13.09 13.39 -7.00
N ILE A 92 -14.16 12.64 -6.72
CA ILE A 92 -15.31 12.53 -7.61
C ILE A 92 -15.96 13.90 -7.85
N LYS A 93 -16.19 14.69 -6.79
CA LYS A 93 -16.78 16.03 -6.87
C LYS A 93 -15.93 17.02 -7.66
N GLU A 94 -14.61 16.85 -7.69
CA GLU A 94 -13.71 17.69 -8.46
C GLU A 94 -13.65 17.32 -9.95
N TYR A 95 -13.73 16.02 -10.27
CA TYR A 95 -13.55 15.53 -11.64
C TYR A 95 -14.87 15.38 -12.40
N PHE A 96 -16.02 15.37 -11.74
CA PHE A 96 -17.31 15.17 -12.38
C PHE A 96 -18.35 16.17 -11.90
N GLU A 97 -19.34 16.42 -12.75
CA GLU A 97 -20.51 17.18 -12.34
C GLU A 97 -21.45 16.24 -11.58
N VAL A 98 -21.61 16.49 -10.28
CA VAL A 98 -22.43 15.70 -9.38
C VAL A 98 -23.86 16.24 -9.39
N ASP A 99 -24.82 15.39 -9.71
CA ASP A 99 -26.24 15.66 -9.57
C ASP A 99 -26.63 15.44 -8.10
N GLU A 100 -26.53 16.49 -7.29
CA GLU A 100 -26.81 16.44 -5.84
C GLU A 100 -28.25 15.99 -5.52
N TYR A 101 -29.21 16.20 -6.43
CA TYR A 101 -30.60 15.77 -6.21
C TYR A 101 -30.76 14.26 -6.35
N ASN A 102 -30.04 13.64 -7.30
CA ASN A 102 -30.08 12.20 -7.52
C ASN A 102 -28.97 11.43 -6.79
N SER A 103 -27.95 12.14 -6.30
CA SER A 103 -26.92 11.59 -5.41
C SER A 103 -27.56 11.39 -4.04
N LEU A 104 -27.75 10.12 -3.69
CA LEU A 104 -28.28 9.75 -2.39
C LEU A 104 -27.09 9.41 -1.50
N ASP A 105 -26.84 10.24 -0.49
CA ASP A 105 -26.14 9.72 0.66
C ASP A 105 -27.09 8.74 1.36
N ARG A 106 -26.89 7.43 1.13
CA ARG A 106 -27.71 6.41 1.80
C ARG A 106 -27.45 6.37 3.31
N THR A 107 -26.50 7.16 3.81
CA THR A 107 -26.34 7.46 5.24
C THR A 107 -27.63 8.07 5.82
N ASP A 108 -28.33 8.94 5.09
CA ASP A 108 -29.55 9.60 5.56
C ASP A 108 -30.84 8.76 5.39
N MET A 109 -30.80 7.70 4.56
CA MET A 109 -31.95 6.81 4.33
C MET A 109 -32.07 5.69 5.36
N LEU A 110 -31.00 5.42 6.09
CA LEU A 110 -31.06 4.67 7.33
C LEU A 110 -31.41 5.68 8.41
N GLY A 111 -32.70 5.93 8.61
CA GLY A 111 -33.14 6.69 9.78
C GLY A 111 -32.53 6.10 11.05
N ASP A 112 -32.53 6.87 12.15
CA ASP A 112 -31.99 6.46 13.46
C ASP A 112 -32.54 5.11 13.97
N ASP A 113 -33.61 4.59 13.35
CA ASP A 113 -34.30 3.34 13.67
C ASP A 113 -33.81 2.10 12.89
N ARG A 114 -32.86 2.23 11.94
CA ARG A 114 -32.40 1.11 11.10
C ARG A 114 -30.88 1.00 11.07
N VAL A 115 -30.39 -0.14 11.55
CA VAL A 115 -29.01 -0.56 11.31
C VAL A 115 -28.93 -1.17 9.92
N GLY A 116 -28.19 -0.52 9.03
CA GLY A 116 -27.84 -0.99 7.71
C GLY A 116 -26.49 -0.43 7.35
N TYR A 117 -25.78 -1.11 6.46
CA TYR A 117 -24.39 -0.78 6.24
C TYR A 117 -24.25 0.26 5.13
N ARG A 118 -23.53 1.34 5.45
CA ARG A 118 -23.49 2.59 4.69
C ARG A 118 -22.74 2.42 3.36
N SER A 119 -23.20 3.11 2.33
CA SER A 119 -22.50 3.23 1.05
C SER A 119 -22.77 4.61 0.49
N VAL A 120 -21.72 5.29 0.04
CA VAL A 120 -21.83 6.60 -0.60
C VAL A 120 -22.12 6.39 -2.08
N HIS A 121 -23.15 7.06 -2.60
CA HIS A 121 -23.58 6.97 -3.99
C HIS A 121 -23.62 8.36 -4.61
N PHE A 122 -22.86 8.55 -5.69
CA PHE A 122 -22.92 9.75 -6.51
C PHE A 122 -23.63 9.44 -7.82
N VAL A 123 -24.48 10.34 -8.29
CA VAL A 123 -24.95 10.36 -9.67
C VAL A 123 -24.21 11.48 -10.39
N CYS A 124 -23.43 11.13 -11.39
CA CYS A 124 -22.51 12.04 -12.05
C CYS A 124 -22.80 12.13 -13.55
N THR A 125 -22.31 13.21 -14.17
CA THR A 125 -22.05 13.29 -15.61
C THR A 125 -20.57 13.58 -15.85
N LEU A 126 -20.09 13.46 -17.09
CA LEU A 126 -18.71 13.87 -17.41
C LEU A 126 -18.51 15.40 -17.30
N GLY A 127 -19.57 16.18 -17.08
CA GLY A 127 -19.50 17.63 -17.01
C GLY A 127 -19.33 18.29 -18.37
N GLU A 128 -19.55 19.60 -18.40
CA GLU A 128 -19.43 20.42 -19.61
C GLU A 128 -17.96 20.59 -20.06
N GLY A 129 -17.75 20.85 -21.35
CA GLY A 129 -16.41 21.10 -21.93
C GLY A 129 -15.66 19.86 -22.41
N ARG A 130 -15.96 18.67 -21.87
CA ARG A 130 -15.37 17.41 -22.35
C ARG A 130 -15.88 16.97 -23.73
N ASP A 131 -17.02 17.47 -24.19
CA ASP A 131 -17.62 17.12 -25.49
C ASP A 131 -16.77 17.59 -26.70
N HIS A 132 -15.81 18.49 -26.47
CA HIS A 132 -14.83 18.92 -27.48
C HIS A 132 -13.75 17.86 -27.75
N LEU A 133 -13.55 16.92 -26.82
CA LEU A 133 -12.62 15.81 -26.98
C LEU A 133 -13.29 14.69 -27.79
N PRO A 134 -12.68 14.21 -28.89
CA PRO A 134 -13.27 13.18 -29.74
C PRO A 134 -13.73 11.92 -28.99
N GLU A 135 -13.01 11.53 -27.94
CA GLU A 135 -13.25 10.35 -27.13
C GLU A 135 -14.53 10.45 -26.29
N TYR A 136 -14.95 11.67 -25.93
CA TYR A 136 -16.12 11.92 -25.07
C TYR A 136 -17.35 12.43 -25.82
N ARG A 137 -17.27 12.52 -27.14
CA ARG A 137 -18.34 13.05 -27.98
C ARG A 137 -19.65 12.29 -27.77
N GLY A 138 -20.69 13.00 -27.34
CA GLY A 138 -22.00 12.43 -27.11
C GLY A 138 -22.12 11.56 -25.85
N LEU A 139 -21.13 11.60 -24.96
CA LEU A 139 -21.16 10.96 -23.64
C LEU A 139 -21.44 11.96 -22.51
N CYS A 140 -21.15 13.25 -22.69
CA CYS A 140 -21.14 14.22 -21.59
C CYS A 140 -22.50 14.44 -20.90
N GLY A 141 -23.61 14.29 -21.62
CA GLY A 141 -24.97 14.38 -21.05
C GLY A 141 -25.49 13.09 -20.41
N LEU A 142 -24.72 12.00 -20.45
CA LEU A 142 -25.13 10.71 -19.89
C LEU A 142 -24.82 10.66 -18.39
N LYS A 143 -25.79 10.18 -17.61
CA LYS A 143 -25.66 9.99 -16.17
C LYS A 143 -25.07 8.62 -15.85
N PHE A 144 -24.24 8.56 -14.83
CA PHE A 144 -23.73 7.31 -14.28
C PHE A 144 -23.70 7.35 -12.75
N GLU A 145 -23.81 6.19 -12.12
CA GLU A 145 -23.72 6.06 -10.66
C GLU A 145 -22.29 5.67 -10.27
N VAL A 146 -21.70 6.34 -9.28
CA VAL A 146 -20.45 5.93 -8.62
C VAL A 146 -20.77 5.51 -7.20
N GLN A 147 -20.41 4.28 -6.85
CA GLN A 147 -20.56 3.73 -5.50
C GLN A 147 -19.19 3.62 -4.85
N VAL A 148 -19.00 4.28 -3.71
CA VAL A 148 -17.75 4.23 -2.93
C VAL A 148 -18.00 3.43 -1.67
N ARG A 149 -17.14 2.43 -1.41
CA ARG A 149 -17.30 1.47 -0.31
C ARG A 149 -15.96 1.06 0.29
N THR A 150 -15.93 0.77 1.59
CA THR A 150 -14.87 -0.06 2.17
C THR A 150 -14.96 -1.50 1.67
N VAL A 151 -13.91 -2.29 1.87
CA VAL A 151 -13.90 -3.73 1.58
C VAL A 151 -15.00 -4.48 2.34
N LEU A 152 -15.23 -4.11 3.60
CA LEU A 152 -16.27 -4.71 4.41
C LEU A 152 -17.65 -4.30 3.88
N GLN A 153 -17.87 -3.03 3.55
CA GLN A 153 -19.10 -2.52 2.92
C GLN A 153 -19.41 -3.22 1.61
N HIS A 154 -18.37 -3.48 0.81
CA HIS A 154 -18.51 -4.22 -0.42
C HIS A 154 -18.93 -5.68 -0.16
N ALA A 155 -18.24 -6.39 0.73
CA ALA A 155 -18.54 -7.78 1.07
C ALA A 155 -19.96 -7.96 1.62
N TRP A 156 -20.38 -7.07 2.51
CA TRP A 156 -21.74 -7.06 3.04
C TRP A 156 -22.80 -6.83 1.97
N ALA A 157 -22.58 -5.85 1.09
CA ALA A 157 -23.53 -5.54 0.03
C ALA A 157 -23.67 -6.71 -0.95
N GLU A 158 -22.57 -7.39 -1.31
CA GLU A 158 -22.63 -8.58 -2.15
C GLU A 158 -23.38 -9.74 -1.46
N LEU A 159 -23.16 -9.94 -0.15
CA LEU A 159 -23.91 -10.93 0.63
C LEU A 159 -25.41 -10.60 0.65
N GLN A 160 -25.78 -9.35 0.91
CA GLN A 160 -27.19 -8.93 0.88
C GLN A 160 -27.80 -9.10 -0.52
N HIS A 161 -27.07 -8.73 -1.57
CA HIS A 161 -27.55 -8.85 -2.94
C HIS A 161 -27.76 -10.30 -3.35
N ASP A 162 -26.81 -11.21 -3.09
CA ASP A 162 -26.94 -12.63 -3.42
C ASP A 162 -28.10 -13.28 -2.65
N ARG A 163 -28.23 -12.97 -1.36
CA ARG A 163 -29.32 -13.53 -0.52
C ARG A 163 -30.68 -12.95 -0.89
N ALA A 164 -30.80 -11.65 -1.12
CA ALA A 164 -32.06 -11.03 -1.56
C ALA A 164 -32.48 -11.50 -2.96
N TYR A 165 -31.54 -11.85 -3.83
CA TYR A 165 -31.86 -12.40 -5.15
C TYR A 165 -32.33 -13.86 -5.08
N LYS A 166 -31.70 -14.68 -4.22
CA LYS A 166 -32.09 -16.10 -4.02
C LYS A 166 -33.38 -16.25 -3.20
N PHE A 167 -33.64 -15.33 -2.28
CA PHE A 167 -34.88 -15.24 -1.52
C PHE A 167 -35.79 -14.19 -2.17
N SER A 168 -36.62 -14.60 -3.12
CA SER A 168 -37.64 -13.75 -3.78
C SER A 168 -38.77 -13.26 -2.85
N GLY A 169 -38.59 -13.31 -1.53
CA GLY A 169 -39.55 -12.94 -0.49
C GLY A 169 -38.91 -12.25 0.72
N GLU A 170 -39.72 -11.90 1.72
CA GLU A 170 -39.22 -11.27 2.95
C GLU A 170 -38.51 -12.28 3.87
N LEU A 171 -37.38 -11.87 4.45
CA LEU A 171 -36.68 -12.67 5.46
C LEU A 171 -37.49 -12.74 6.76
N PRO A 172 -37.51 -13.89 7.45
CA PRO A 172 -38.02 -14.01 8.82
C PRO A 172 -37.39 -12.96 9.75
N GLY A 173 -38.19 -12.43 10.68
CA GLY A 173 -37.77 -11.33 11.56
C GLY A 173 -36.50 -11.59 12.36
N HIS A 174 -36.26 -12.83 12.82
CA HIS A 174 -35.05 -13.20 13.55
C HIS A 174 -33.80 -13.10 12.65
N LEU A 175 -33.86 -13.57 11.40
CA LEU A 175 -32.75 -13.45 10.44
C LEU A 175 -32.50 -12.00 10.04
N LYS A 176 -33.57 -11.21 9.86
CA LYS A 176 -33.44 -9.77 9.58
C LYS A 176 -32.77 -9.03 10.74
N ARG A 177 -33.12 -9.37 11.99
CA ARG A 177 -32.47 -8.83 13.19
C ARG A 177 -31.00 -9.21 13.23
N GLU A 178 -30.68 -10.47 12.98
CA GLU A 178 -29.28 -10.97 12.99
C GLU A 178 -28.44 -10.29 11.90
N LEU A 179 -28.99 -10.15 10.69
CA LEU A 179 -28.39 -9.43 9.59
C LEU A 179 -28.09 -7.96 9.97
N ASN A 180 -29.05 -7.27 10.59
CA ASN A 180 -28.83 -5.90 11.05
C ASN A 180 -27.74 -5.80 12.16
N LEU A 181 -27.63 -6.79 13.04
CA LEU A 181 -26.56 -6.83 14.06
C LEU A 181 -25.18 -6.98 13.42
N TYR A 182 -25.03 -7.87 12.43
CA TYR A 182 -23.77 -8.02 11.72
C TYR A 182 -23.39 -6.77 10.92
N ALA A 183 -24.35 -6.08 10.30
CA ALA A 183 -24.10 -4.78 9.68
C ALA A 183 -23.49 -3.77 10.67
N GLY A 184 -24.08 -3.67 11.88
CA GLY A 184 -23.56 -2.79 12.93
C GLY A 184 -22.18 -3.20 13.44
N MET A 185 -21.89 -4.50 13.54
CA MET A 185 -20.55 -4.98 13.90
C MET A 185 -19.50 -4.59 12.86
N LEU A 186 -19.83 -4.76 11.57
CA LEU A 186 -18.92 -4.39 10.47
C LEU A 186 -18.65 -2.88 10.46
N GLU A 187 -19.65 -2.05 10.79
CA GLU A 187 -19.48 -0.60 10.93
C GLU A 187 -18.51 -0.24 12.06
N ILE A 188 -18.63 -0.90 13.22
CA ILE A 188 -17.67 -0.71 14.32
C ILE A 188 -16.25 -1.10 13.89
N VAL A 189 -16.11 -2.20 13.14
CA VAL A 189 -14.82 -2.70 12.66
C VAL A 189 -14.20 -1.74 11.64
N ASP A 190 -14.96 -1.23 10.68
CA ASP A 190 -14.49 -0.23 9.69
C ASP A 190 -13.91 1.02 10.38
N GLY A 191 -14.64 1.56 11.37
CA GLY A 191 -14.19 2.72 12.12
C GLY A 191 -12.93 2.43 12.94
N ALA A 192 -12.84 1.24 13.54
CA ALA A 192 -11.66 0.82 14.29
C ALA A 192 -10.42 0.65 13.39
N PHE A 193 -10.58 0.06 12.21
CA PHE A 193 -9.49 -0.09 11.23
C PHE A 193 -9.00 1.27 10.73
N SER A 194 -9.93 2.16 10.38
CA SER A 194 -9.61 3.52 9.97
C SER A 194 -8.83 4.28 11.04
N LYS A 195 -9.28 4.17 12.30
CA LYS A 195 -8.60 4.78 13.44
C LYS A 195 -7.18 4.25 13.63
N ILE A 196 -6.99 2.94 13.64
CA ILE A 196 -5.67 2.33 13.84
C ILE A 196 -4.71 2.71 12.71
N ALA A 197 -5.18 2.71 11.45
CA ALA A 197 -4.36 3.12 10.31
C ALA A 197 -3.86 4.57 10.47
N LEU A 198 -4.77 5.49 10.78
CA LEU A 198 -4.41 6.89 11.03
C LEU A 198 -3.47 7.06 12.25
N GLU A 199 -3.66 6.28 13.32
CA GLU A 199 -2.77 6.30 14.48
C GLU A 199 -1.35 5.80 14.14
N VAL A 200 -1.22 4.79 13.28
CA VAL A 200 0.08 4.31 12.78
C VAL A 200 0.76 5.37 11.92
N ASP A 201 0.03 6.01 11.00
CA ASP A 201 0.57 7.10 10.17
C ASP A 201 1.01 8.30 11.02
N GLN A 202 0.20 8.67 12.02
CA GLN A 202 0.54 9.71 12.98
C GLN A 202 1.77 9.32 13.80
N TYR A 203 1.87 8.07 14.23
CA TYR A 203 3.04 7.59 14.95
C TYR A 203 4.30 7.75 14.09
N LYS A 204 4.27 7.32 12.82
CA LYS A 204 5.39 7.46 11.88
C LYS A 204 5.83 8.91 11.73
N ASN A 205 4.88 9.80 11.42
CA ASN A 205 5.14 11.24 11.29
C ASN A 205 5.70 11.85 12.58
N ASN A 206 5.18 11.44 13.75
CA ASN A 206 5.66 11.94 15.03
C ASN A 206 7.09 11.49 15.31
N ILE A 207 7.46 10.25 14.95
CA ILE A 207 8.84 9.77 15.08
C ILE A 207 9.77 10.57 14.15
N ASP A 208 9.36 10.84 12.91
CA ASP A 208 10.17 11.60 11.95
C ASP A 208 10.39 13.07 12.34
N LEU A 209 9.45 13.66 13.09
CA LEU A 209 9.54 15.06 13.53
C LEU A 209 10.13 15.23 14.93
N ARG A 210 10.36 14.14 15.67
CA ARG A 210 10.91 14.21 17.04
C ARG A 210 12.36 14.67 17.04
N GLU A 211 12.69 15.50 18.03
CA GLU A 211 14.08 15.82 18.36
C GLU A 211 14.80 14.58 18.91
N ASP A 212 16.09 14.45 18.59
CA ASP A 212 16.94 13.30 18.96
C ASP A 212 16.84 12.95 20.45
N SER A 213 16.86 13.95 21.35
CA SER A 213 16.79 13.73 22.79
C SER A 213 15.50 13.05 23.25
N ASN A 214 14.39 13.29 22.54
CA ASN A 214 13.10 12.67 22.83
C ASN A 214 12.97 11.28 22.17
N LEU A 215 13.64 11.08 21.02
CA LEU A 215 13.71 9.77 20.35
C LEU A 215 14.41 8.72 21.23
N GLN A 216 15.46 9.12 21.98
CA GLN A 216 16.23 8.21 22.84
C GLN A 216 15.38 7.42 23.86
N THR A 217 14.27 7.98 24.32
CA THR A 217 13.40 7.34 25.31
C THR A 217 12.36 6.37 24.73
N GLU A 218 12.20 6.39 23.40
CA GLU A 218 11.22 5.60 22.65
C GLU A 218 11.61 4.11 22.62
N ASP A 219 10.60 3.24 22.64
CA ASP A 219 10.80 1.80 22.47
C ASP A 219 11.24 1.46 21.03
N ILE A 220 12.01 0.38 20.89
CA ILE A 220 12.42 -0.07 19.56
C ILE A 220 11.27 -0.73 18.79
N ASN A 221 11.07 -0.26 17.57
CA ASN A 221 10.24 -0.84 16.52
C ASN A 221 10.84 -0.47 15.16
N SER A 222 10.25 -0.98 14.07
CA SER A 222 10.76 -0.74 12.72
C SER A 222 10.95 0.74 12.42
N ILE A 223 9.95 1.56 12.72
CA ILE A 223 9.94 3.00 12.42
C ILE A 223 10.99 3.75 13.26
N SER A 224 11.03 3.53 14.58
CA SER A 224 11.96 4.24 15.47
C SER A 224 13.42 3.88 15.18
N VAL A 225 13.68 2.63 14.79
CA VAL A 225 15.02 2.14 14.43
C VAL A 225 15.45 2.61 13.04
N GLU A 226 14.56 2.57 12.04
CA GLU A 226 14.81 3.14 10.71
C GLU A 226 15.20 4.61 10.81
N ARG A 227 14.46 5.37 11.64
CA ARG A 227 14.78 6.78 11.89
C ARG A 227 16.17 6.96 12.48
N TYR A 228 16.48 6.22 13.54
CA TYR A 228 17.79 6.27 14.19
C TYR A 228 18.95 5.95 13.23
N ILE A 229 18.79 4.90 12.41
CA ILE A 229 19.82 4.50 11.43
C ILE A 229 19.94 5.57 10.35
N SER A 230 18.82 6.08 9.83
CA SER A 230 18.81 7.13 8.81
C SER A 230 19.56 8.37 9.29
N ASP A 231 19.35 8.81 10.53
CA ASP A 231 20.02 9.99 11.07
C ASP A 231 21.54 9.81 11.24
N LYS A 232 21.98 8.60 11.64
CA LYS A 232 23.38 8.33 11.97
C LYS A 232 24.22 7.72 10.85
N ILE A 233 23.60 7.03 9.89
CA ILE A 233 24.28 6.19 8.89
C ILE A 233 24.14 6.73 7.46
N SER A 234 23.05 7.42 7.12
CA SER A 234 22.80 7.90 5.73
C SER A 234 23.90 8.80 5.15
N LYS A 235 24.74 9.41 6.00
CA LYS A 235 25.89 10.23 5.59
C LYS A 235 27.17 9.41 5.33
N LEU A 236 27.20 8.17 5.78
CA LEU A 236 28.37 7.27 5.73
C LEU A 236 28.19 6.19 4.66
N VAL A 237 26.97 5.65 4.54
CA VAL A 237 26.61 4.53 3.68
C VAL A 237 25.37 4.89 2.87
N SER A 238 25.33 4.49 1.60
CA SER A 238 24.11 4.53 0.81
C SER A 238 23.14 3.48 1.35
N ILE A 239 21.99 3.90 1.88
CA ILE A 239 21.01 2.97 2.43
C ILE A 239 19.99 2.62 1.34
N ASP A 240 19.82 1.34 1.06
CA ASP A 240 18.63 0.86 0.36
C ASP A 240 17.46 0.87 1.34
N TYR A 241 16.43 1.67 1.05
CA TYR A 241 15.35 2.02 1.97
C TYR A 241 14.25 0.94 2.04
N ASP A 242 14.66 -0.32 2.12
CA ASP A 242 13.77 -1.44 2.42
C ASP A 242 13.28 -1.37 3.87
N GLU A 243 11.98 -1.49 4.11
CA GLU A 243 11.42 -1.44 5.47
C GLU A 243 12.00 -2.53 6.38
N ILE A 244 12.26 -2.18 7.65
CA ILE A 244 12.72 -3.13 8.65
C ILE A 244 11.57 -4.06 9.01
N GLY A 245 11.68 -5.32 8.62
CA GLY A 245 10.76 -6.36 9.04
C GLY A 245 10.74 -6.60 10.55
N PRO A 246 9.80 -7.41 11.07
CA PRO A 246 9.69 -7.67 12.50
C PRO A 246 10.86 -8.48 13.08
N GLN A 247 11.61 -9.19 12.23
CA GLN A 247 12.65 -10.11 12.67
C GLN A 247 13.91 -9.38 13.20
N PRO A 248 14.51 -8.40 12.51
CA PRO A 248 15.60 -7.60 13.06
C PRO A 248 15.27 -6.91 14.40
N ILE A 249 14.03 -6.43 14.56
CA ILE A 249 13.59 -5.84 15.84
C ILE A 249 13.57 -6.88 16.97
N LYS A 250 13.17 -8.13 16.70
CA LYS A 250 13.28 -9.21 17.68
C LYS A 250 14.74 -9.53 18.01
N GLU A 251 15.61 -9.57 17.01
CA GLU A 251 17.05 -9.82 17.18
C GLU A 251 17.67 -8.77 18.13
N LEU A 252 17.38 -7.49 17.92
CA LEU A 252 17.77 -6.39 18.81
C LEU A 252 17.27 -6.60 20.26
N LYS A 253 16.01 -6.99 20.43
CA LYS A 253 15.44 -7.29 21.77
C LYS A 253 16.18 -8.44 22.46
N TYR A 254 16.52 -9.50 21.74
CA TYR A 254 17.33 -10.60 22.28
C TYR A 254 18.78 -10.17 22.57
N PHE A 255 19.30 -9.18 21.85
CA PHE A 255 20.59 -8.56 22.12
C PHE A 255 20.58 -7.62 23.34
N GLY A 256 19.39 -7.31 23.87
CA GLY A 256 19.21 -6.50 25.07
C GLY A 256 18.83 -5.05 24.78
N CYS A 257 18.51 -4.70 23.53
CA CYS A 257 18.00 -3.39 23.18
C CYS A 257 16.47 -3.35 23.32
N HIS A 258 15.96 -2.45 24.15
CA HIS A 258 14.53 -2.22 24.32
C HIS A 258 14.13 -0.79 23.95
N LYS A 259 15.05 0.17 24.12
CA LYS A 259 14.90 1.58 23.76
C LYS A 259 15.91 2.01 22.70
N ILE A 260 15.63 3.14 22.04
CA ILE A 260 16.57 3.73 21.08
C ILE A 260 17.93 4.04 21.72
N SER A 261 17.96 4.48 22.98
CA SER A 261 19.21 4.69 23.72
C SER A 261 20.10 3.46 23.84
N ASP A 262 19.52 2.26 23.83
CA ASP A 262 20.31 1.03 23.93
C ASP A 262 21.09 0.76 22.64
N LEU A 263 20.68 1.35 21.51
CA LEU A 263 21.39 1.23 20.23
C LEU A 263 22.73 1.95 20.24
N ASP A 264 22.90 3.00 21.04
CA ASP A 264 24.17 3.73 21.15
C ASP A 264 25.32 2.83 21.63
N HIS A 265 25.02 1.75 22.36
CA HIS A 265 26.02 0.77 22.77
C HIS A 265 26.56 -0.05 21.59
N ILE A 266 25.67 -0.42 20.67
CA ILE A 266 25.98 -1.25 19.50
C ILE A 266 26.55 -0.38 18.38
N PHE A 267 25.90 0.75 18.10
CA PHE A 267 26.34 1.78 17.16
C PHE A 267 27.35 2.72 17.83
N ASN A 268 28.47 2.15 18.27
CA ASN A 268 29.55 2.90 18.92
C ASN A 268 30.58 3.45 17.91
N GLU A 269 31.57 4.20 18.38
CA GLU A 269 32.60 4.82 17.52
C GLU A 269 33.37 3.80 16.65
N GLU A 270 33.61 2.59 17.18
CA GLU A 270 34.30 1.55 16.43
C GLU A 270 33.46 1.04 15.27
N PHE A 271 32.15 0.85 15.49
CA PHE A 271 31.21 0.51 14.43
C PHE A 271 31.24 1.56 13.31
N PHE A 272 31.07 2.85 13.63
CA PHE A 272 31.07 3.91 12.61
C PHE A 272 32.38 3.97 11.83
N ARG A 273 33.52 3.80 12.51
CA ARG A 273 34.85 3.78 11.88
C ARG A 273 35.00 2.64 10.87
N ILE A 274 34.52 1.45 11.22
CA ILE A 274 34.64 0.26 10.37
C ILE A 274 33.66 0.36 9.19
N ILE A 275 32.40 0.72 9.45
CA ILE A 275 31.38 0.84 8.40
C ILE A 275 31.79 1.87 7.36
N ALA A 276 32.22 3.07 7.76
CA ALA A 276 32.67 4.11 6.83
C ALA A 276 33.89 3.71 5.97
N LYS A 277 34.63 2.68 6.39
CA LYS A 277 35.82 2.18 5.67
C LYS A 277 35.48 1.08 4.67
N HIS A 278 34.53 0.20 5.00
CA HIS A 278 34.31 -1.04 4.25
C HIS A 278 32.96 -1.13 3.54
N VAL A 279 31.92 -0.47 4.07
CA VAL A 279 30.55 -0.59 3.56
C VAL A 279 30.18 0.66 2.80
N LYS A 280 29.81 0.50 1.53
CA LYS A 280 29.38 1.60 0.64
C LYS A 280 27.87 1.65 0.50
N GLU A 281 27.25 0.49 0.43
CA GLU A 281 25.81 0.34 0.26
C GLU A 281 25.31 -0.89 1.04
N ASP A 282 24.20 -0.72 1.76
CA ASP A 282 23.54 -1.81 2.46
C ASP A 282 22.07 -1.42 2.76
N ASN A 283 21.24 -2.37 3.15
CA ASN A 283 19.90 -2.11 3.67
C ASN A 283 19.91 -1.99 5.21
N PHE A 284 18.80 -1.53 5.79
CA PHE A 284 18.70 -1.38 7.25
C PHE A 284 18.94 -2.67 8.03
N THR A 285 18.52 -3.82 7.49
CA THR A 285 18.69 -5.12 8.16
C THR A 285 20.16 -5.56 8.20
N GLY A 286 20.90 -5.38 7.11
CA GLY A 286 22.33 -5.65 7.03
C GLY A 286 23.09 -4.79 8.02
N ILE A 287 22.85 -3.48 8.01
CA ILE A 287 23.46 -2.52 8.95
C ILE A 287 23.23 -2.93 10.41
N LEU A 288 22.00 -3.30 10.78
CA LEU A 288 21.67 -3.74 12.13
C LEU A 288 22.43 -5.00 12.55
N ARG A 289 22.47 -6.00 11.67
CA ARG A 289 23.15 -7.28 11.96
C ARG A 289 24.66 -7.09 12.03
N THR A 290 25.22 -6.32 11.11
CA THR A 290 26.64 -5.94 11.12
C THR A 290 26.98 -5.17 12.40
N ALA A 291 26.11 -4.28 12.88
CA ALA A 291 26.29 -3.59 14.16
C ALA A 291 26.34 -4.58 15.34
N MET A 292 25.39 -5.51 15.42
CA MET A 292 25.36 -6.53 16.47
C MET A 292 26.58 -7.46 16.43
N MET A 293 26.99 -7.91 15.25
CA MET A 293 28.18 -8.77 15.07
C MET A 293 29.48 -8.03 15.37
N LEU A 294 29.59 -6.75 14.99
CA LEU A 294 30.73 -5.94 15.38
C LEU A 294 30.74 -5.72 16.90
N TYR A 295 29.59 -5.55 17.54
CA TYR A 295 29.54 -5.40 19.00
C TYR A 295 29.95 -6.68 19.75
N ASP A 296 29.33 -7.82 19.43
CA ASP A 296 29.59 -9.11 20.07
C ASP A 296 29.27 -10.29 19.12
N ILE A 297 30.26 -10.68 18.31
CA ILE A 297 30.12 -11.75 17.32
C ILE A 297 29.81 -13.10 17.98
N ASP A 298 30.40 -13.40 19.14
CA ASP A 298 30.23 -14.69 19.80
C ASP A 298 28.79 -14.86 20.27
N ARG A 299 28.22 -13.81 20.88
CA ARG A 299 26.81 -13.77 21.28
C ARG A 299 25.88 -13.80 20.07
N TYR A 300 26.21 -13.07 19.00
CA TYR A 300 25.38 -13.06 17.78
C TYR A 300 25.24 -14.46 17.19
N PHE A 301 26.34 -15.16 16.94
CA PHE A 301 26.28 -16.51 16.36
C PHE A 301 25.75 -17.56 17.34
N GLN A 302 25.93 -17.39 18.65
CA GLN A 302 25.31 -18.27 19.64
C GLN A 302 23.77 -18.23 19.57
N ILE A 303 23.19 -17.05 19.31
CA ILE A 303 21.73 -16.86 19.29
C ILE A 303 21.16 -17.09 17.88
N PHE A 304 21.82 -16.57 16.84
CA PHE A 304 21.25 -16.45 15.49
C PHE A 304 22.03 -17.22 14.41
N GLY A 305 23.18 -17.84 14.74
CA GLY A 305 24.08 -18.44 13.76
C GLY A 305 23.41 -19.48 12.85
N GLY A 306 22.47 -20.26 13.38
CA GLY A 306 21.75 -21.28 12.60
C GLY A 306 20.64 -20.74 11.68
N SER A 307 20.39 -19.43 11.64
CA SER A 307 19.39 -18.79 10.77
C SER A 307 20.02 -17.84 9.75
N TRP A 308 21.35 -17.73 9.74
CA TRP A 308 22.08 -16.82 8.89
C TRP A 308 22.72 -17.61 7.74
N HIS A 309 22.48 -17.17 6.50
CA HIS A 309 22.79 -17.96 5.30
C HIS A 309 23.74 -17.24 4.34
N GLY A 310 24.12 -15.99 4.63
CA GLY A 310 25.13 -15.30 3.84
C GLY A 310 25.46 -13.90 4.35
N ALA A 311 26.66 -13.44 4.00
CA ALA A 311 27.09 -12.05 4.11
C ALA A 311 27.74 -11.64 2.79
N ASP A 312 27.54 -10.39 2.41
CA ASP A 312 28.32 -9.81 1.31
C ASP A 312 29.79 -9.60 1.72
N LEU A 313 30.62 -9.33 0.70
CA LEU A 313 32.05 -9.12 0.86
C LEU A 313 32.39 -7.89 1.71
N GLU A 314 31.57 -6.84 1.67
CA GLU A 314 31.79 -5.61 2.43
C GLU A 314 31.59 -5.85 3.93
N THR A 315 30.53 -6.58 4.29
CA THR A 315 30.22 -7.06 5.64
C THR A 315 31.31 -7.99 6.14
N TYR A 316 31.77 -8.95 5.33
CA TYR A 316 32.87 -9.83 5.72
C TYR A 316 34.16 -9.03 5.97
N ALA A 317 34.50 -8.08 5.10
CA ALA A 317 35.67 -7.22 5.26
C ALA A 317 35.58 -6.37 6.53
N ALA A 318 34.41 -5.80 6.83
CA ALA A 318 34.14 -5.06 8.05
C ALA A 318 34.37 -5.91 9.30
N LEU A 319 33.82 -7.12 9.34
CA LEU A 319 33.98 -8.03 10.47
C LEU A 319 35.42 -8.54 10.61
N LYS A 320 36.11 -8.83 9.50
CA LYS A 320 37.52 -9.21 9.47
C LYS A 320 38.43 -8.12 10.04
N ASP A 321 38.15 -6.84 9.77
CA ASP A 321 38.92 -5.70 10.29
C ASP A 321 38.91 -5.63 11.83
N LYS A 322 37.81 -6.10 12.45
CA LYS A 322 37.71 -6.15 13.92
C LYS A 322 38.22 -7.48 14.50
N TRP A 323 37.72 -8.59 13.98
CA TRP A 323 37.85 -9.90 14.63
C TRP A 323 39.00 -10.75 14.10
N GLY A 324 39.59 -10.38 12.95
CA GLY A 324 40.67 -11.11 12.30
C GLY A 324 40.20 -12.34 11.52
N GLU A 325 41.03 -12.79 10.59
CA GLU A 325 40.68 -13.83 9.61
C GLU A 325 40.33 -15.19 10.25
N GLU A 326 41.06 -15.60 11.29
CA GLU A 326 40.83 -16.89 11.96
C GLU A 326 39.44 -16.96 12.61
N LYS A 327 39.02 -15.90 13.29
CA LYS A 327 37.70 -15.84 13.95
C LYS A 327 36.58 -15.81 12.92
N MET A 328 36.80 -15.11 11.80
CA MET A 328 35.84 -15.06 10.70
C MET A 328 35.67 -16.41 10.01
N LYS A 329 36.77 -17.11 9.69
CA LYS A 329 36.72 -18.47 9.13
C LYS A 329 35.94 -19.41 10.02
N LYS A 330 36.21 -19.41 11.33
CA LYS A 330 35.46 -20.22 12.29
C LYS A 330 33.94 -20.04 12.15
N TYR A 331 33.44 -18.81 12.18
CA TYR A 331 32.00 -18.58 12.18
C TYR A 331 31.33 -18.78 10.82
N PHE A 332 32.00 -18.43 9.73
CA PHE A 332 31.44 -18.54 8.38
C PHE A 332 31.52 -19.98 7.84
N ASP A 333 32.60 -20.71 8.14
CA ASP A 333 32.76 -22.12 7.77
C ASP A 333 31.87 -23.04 8.63
N GLU A 334 31.75 -22.80 9.95
CA GLU A 334 30.95 -23.64 10.85
C GLU A 334 29.43 -23.41 10.72
N SER A 335 29.00 -22.20 10.32
CA SER A 335 27.58 -21.85 10.27
C SER A 335 26.91 -22.09 8.91
N SER A 336 27.63 -22.64 7.92
CA SER A 336 27.13 -22.80 6.54
C SER A 336 26.63 -21.47 5.93
N VAL A 337 27.28 -20.38 6.29
CA VAL A 337 26.95 -19.05 5.77
C VAL A 337 27.69 -18.92 4.45
N ASP A 338 26.97 -18.92 3.34
CA ASP A 338 27.58 -18.68 2.04
C ASP A 338 28.06 -17.23 2.01
N SER A 339 29.37 -17.00 2.11
CA SER A 339 29.90 -15.76 1.55
C SER A 339 29.74 -15.88 0.05
N PHE A 340 28.87 -15.06 -0.54
CA PHE A 340 28.87 -14.93 -1.99
C PHE A 340 30.27 -14.44 -2.38
N ASP A 341 31.03 -15.38 -2.97
CA ASP A 341 32.48 -15.39 -3.23
C ASP A 341 33.44 -15.91 -2.14
N TYR A 342 33.20 -17.12 -1.60
CA TYR A 342 34.31 -17.99 -1.19
C TYR A 342 34.85 -18.80 -2.39
N ILE A 343 35.55 -18.14 -3.32
CA ILE A 343 36.48 -18.87 -4.18
C ILE A 343 37.73 -19.14 -3.32
N GLY A 344 37.81 -20.37 -2.83
CA GLY A 344 39.02 -20.85 -2.18
C GLY A 344 40.17 -20.93 -3.18
N ALA A 345 41.31 -20.38 -2.75
CA ALA A 345 42.68 -20.58 -3.23
C ALA A 345 43.08 -19.90 -4.56
N ASP A 346 44.21 -19.18 -4.47
CA ASP A 346 45.02 -18.53 -5.53
C ASP A 346 44.55 -17.17 -6.09
N GLU A 347 44.48 -16.14 -5.24
CA GLU A 347 44.56 -14.73 -5.69
C GLU A 347 45.49 -13.86 -4.82
N SER A 348 46.56 -14.43 -4.26
CA SER A 348 47.66 -13.59 -3.75
C SER A 348 48.43 -12.87 -4.86
N ASP A 349 48.33 -13.38 -6.09
CA ASP A 349 49.07 -12.86 -7.23
C ASP A 349 48.24 -11.88 -8.08
N GLU A 350 46.92 -12.05 -8.20
CA GLU A 350 46.05 -11.13 -8.97
C GLU A 350 45.73 -9.82 -8.23
N ILE A 351 45.56 -9.84 -6.90
CA ILE A 351 45.38 -8.59 -6.14
C ILE A 351 46.67 -7.76 -6.13
N THR A 352 47.84 -8.41 -6.16
CA THR A 352 49.14 -7.73 -6.26
C THR A 352 49.32 -7.13 -7.67
N GLU A 353 48.93 -7.84 -8.73
CA GLU A 353 48.97 -7.31 -10.10
C GLU A 353 47.96 -6.16 -10.31
N ILE A 354 46.75 -6.22 -9.74
CA ILE A 354 45.75 -5.15 -9.85
C ILE A 354 46.19 -3.89 -9.08
N ILE A 355 46.83 -4.04 -7.91
CA ILE A 355 47.39 -2.92 -7.12
C ILE A 355 48.61 -2.31 -7.82
N ASP A 356 49.47 -3.12 -8.44
CA ASP A 356 50.66 -2.64 -9.16
C ASP A 356 50.31 -2.02 -10.52
N LEU A 357 49.27 -2.51 -11.21
CA LEU A 357 48.72 -1.88 -12.41
C LEU A 357 48.09 -0.52 -12.09
N HIS A 358 47.40 -0.38 -10.95
CA HIS A 358 46.84 0.91 -10.50
C HIS A 358 47.93 1.92 -10.10
N LYS A 359 49.03 1.48 -9.45
CA LYS A 359 50.18 2.37 -9.16
C LYS A 359 50.89 2.84 -10.43
N SER A 360 51.08 1.95 -11.41
CA SER A 360 51.68 2.27 -12.72
C SER A 360 50.87 3.31 -13.51
N VAL A 361 49.53 3.23 -13.46
CA VAL A 361 48.63 4.20 -14.11
C VAL A 361 48.66 5.56 -13.40
N ILE A 362 48.71 5.58 -12.07
CA ILE A 362 48.79 6.81 -11.28
C ILE A 362 50.15 7.52 -11.43
N ASP A 363 51.26 6.77 -11.51
CA ASP A 363 52.60 7.36 -11.71
C ASP A 363 52.83 7.86 -13.15
N LYS A 364 52.19 7.24 -14.15
CA LYS A 364 52.13 7.79 -15.53
C LYS A 364 51.28 9.05 -15.62
N ALA A 365 50.21 9.17 -14.84
CA ALA A 365 49.38 10.38 -14.80
C ALA A 365 50.09 11.57 -14.09
N LYS A 366 50.97 11.29 -13.11
CA LYS A 366 51.75 12.32 -12.40
C LYS A 366 53.01 12.80 -13.12
N SER A 367 53.47 12.09 -14.17
CA SER A 367 54.65 12.46 -14.96
C SER A 367 54.33 13.22 -16.26
N GLN A 368 53.04 13.51 -16.51
CA GLN A 368 52.57 14.33 -17.64
C GLN A 368 51.92 15.66 -17.22
N VAL A 369 52.16 16.13 -15.99
CA VAL A 369 51.77 17.46 -15.50
C VAL A 369 53.01 18.29 -15.19
#